data_AF-A0A2T0Y7X9-F1
#
_entry.id   AF-A0A2T0Y7X9-F1
#
_cell.length_a   1.000
_cell.length_b   1.000
_cell.length_c   1.000
_cell.angle_alpha   90.00
_cell.angle_beta   90.00
_cell.angle_gamma   90.00
#
_symmetry.space_group_name_H-M   'P 1'
#
loop_
_entity.id
_entity.type
_entity.pdbx_description
1 polymer ?
#
loop_
_entity_poly.entity_id
_entity_poly.type
_entity_poly.pdbx_seq_one_letter_code
_entity_poly.pdbx_strand_id
1 'polypeptide(L)'
;MTGLDPLAAVARAWQDLIDGLEGDAPAVDRFATIWLELLPRRLTSCRRALARGDGELARVRLLSLHSSAVMLGLEDLARSTARCQAALDEDDPGLETARALARDVMVDAQEAAALVSAALGQGRWSKR
;
A
#
# COMPACT_ATOMS: atom_id res chain seq x y z
N MET A 1 -6.88 -21.36 -5.24
CA MET A 1 -7.30 -20.23 -4.39
C MET A 1 -8.08 -19.28 -5.27
N THR A 2 -9.39 -19.19 -5.06
CA THR A 2 -10.28 -18.26 -5.78
C THR A 2 -9.83 -16.83 -5.47
N GLY A 3 -9.15 -16.20 -6.43
CA GLY A 3 -8.77 -14.79 -6.35
C GLY A 3 -10.04 -13.97 -6.24
N LEU A 4 -10.27 -13.41 -5.05
CA LEU A 4 -11.32 -12.42 -4.86
C LEU A 4 -11.01 -11.24 -5.80
N ASP A 5 -12.05 -10.69 -6.41
CA ASP A 5 -11.95 -9.43 -7.14
C ASP A 5 -11.22 -8.39 -6.25
N PRO A 6 -10.06 -7.85 -6.69
CA PRO A 6 -9.28 -6.91 -5.89
C PRO A 6 -10.10 -5.73 -5.40
N LEU A 7 -11.06 -5.27 -6.19
CA LEU A 7 -11.93 -4.17 -5.79
C LEU A 7 -12.91 -4.59 -4.67
N ALA A 8 -13.37 -5.83 -4.70
CA ALA A 8 -14.20 -6.39 -3.62
C ALA A 8 -13.39 -6.58 -2.32
N ALA A 9 -12.08 -6.87 -2.41
CA ALA A 9 -11.20 -6.93 -1.24
C ALA A 9 -11.02 -5.54 -0.60
N VAL A 10 -10.76 -4.52 -1.43
CA VAL A 10 -10.70 -3.11 -1.00
C VAL A 10 -12.00 -2.68 -0.35
N ALA A 11 -13.15 -2.95 -0.98
CA ALA A 11 -14.46 -2.58 -0.43
C ALA A 11 -14.74 -3.23 0.93
N ARG A 12 -14.34 -4.50 1.13
CA ARG A 12 -14.47 -5.18 2.43
C ARG A 12 -13.58 -4.53 3.49
N ALA A 13 -12.30 -4.31 3.18
CA ALA A 13 -11.38 -3.68 4.12
C ALA A 13 -11.85 -2.28 4.54
N TRP A 14 -12.46 -1.52 3.64
CA TRP A 14 -12.98 -0.19 3.96
C TRP A 14 -14.24 -0.28 4.82
N GLN A 15 -15.11 -1.26 4.57
CA GLN A 15 -16.25 -1.51 5.47
C GLN A 15 -15.77 -1.86 6.89
N ASP A 16 -14.74 -2.71 7.02
CA ASP A 16 -14.17 -3.07 8.32
C ASP A 16 -13.58 -1.84 9.03
N LEU A 17 -12.92 -0.93 8.29
CA LEU A 17 -12.45 0.36 8.83
C LEU A 17 -13.61 1.25 9.28
N ILE A 18 -14.69 1.33 8.50
CA ILE A 18 -15.89 2.11 8.83
C ILE A 18 -16.50 1.58 10.13
N ASP A 19 -16.68 0.27 10.23
CA ASP A 19 -17.25 -0.38 11.41
C ASP A 19 -16.37 -0.13 12.65
N GLY A 20 -15.05 -0.18 12.49
CA GLY A 20 -14.08 0.16 13.54
C GLY A 20 -14.04 1.64 13.93
N LEU A 21 -14.58 2.53 13.09
CA LEU A 21 -14.70 3.98 13.32
C LEU A 21 -16.14 4.40 13.63
N GLU A 22 -16.95 3.50 14.23
CA GLU A 22 -18.33 3.77 14.61
C GLU A 22 -19.23 4.25 13.45
N GLY A 23 -18.90 3.84 12.22
CA GLY A 23 -19.63 4.21 11.01
C GLY A 23 -19.12 5.45 10.28
N ASP A 24 -17.97 6.04 10.64
CA ASP A 24 -17.42 7.23 9.97
C ASP A 24 -16.82 6.93 8.58
N ALA A 25 -17.68 6.67 7.61
CA ALA A 25 -17.31 6.56 6.19
C ALA A 25 -16.55 7.78 5.64
N PRO A 26 -16.95 9.03 5.96
CA PRO A 26 -16.18 10.20 5.55
C PRO A 26 -14.72 10.20 6.02
N ALA A 27 -14.40 9.62 7.18
CA ALA A 27 -13.01 9.49 7.63
C ALA A 27 -12.20 8.55 6.74
N VAL A 28 -12.78 7.42 6.33
CA VAL A 28 -12.13 6.46 5.43
C VAL A 28 -11.92 7.07 4.04
N ASP A 29 -12.90 7.79 3.51
CA ASP A 29 -12.78 8.52 2.23
C ASP A 29 -11.66 9.58 2.27
N ARG A 30 -11.59 10.38 3.36
CA ARG A 30 -10.51 11.35 3.56
C ARG A 30 -9.15 10.67 3.64
N PHE A 31 -9.05 9.57 4.38
CA PHE A 31 -7.81 8.82 4.51
C PHE A 31 -7.33 8.28 3.15
N ALA A 32 -8.21 7.63 2.39
CA ALA A 32 -7.90 7.10 1.07
C ALA A 32 -7.51 8.19 0.06
N THR A 33 -8.19 9.35 0.10
CA THR A 33 -7.85 10.52 -0.73
C THR A 33 -6.44 11.03 -0.41
N ILE A 34 -6.15 11.25 0.88
CA ILE A 34 -4.81 11.69 1.33
C ILE A 34 -3.75 10.64 0.97
N TRP A 35 -4.08 9.35 1.08
CA TRP A 35 -3.17 8.28 0.70
C TRP A 35 -2.77 8.34 -0.78
N LEU A 36 -3.75 8.53 -1.68
CA LEU A 36 -3.51 8.71 -3.11
C LEU A 36 -2.63 9.92 -3.40
N GLU A 37 -2.92 11.06 -2.77
CA GLU A 37 -2.14 12.30 -2.95
C GLU A 37 -0.66 12.13 -2.52
N LEU A 38 -0.42 11.37 -1.45
CA LEU A 38 0.91 11.17 -0.89
C LEU A 38 1.70 10.05 -1.56
N LEU A 39 1.03 9.09 -2.23
CA LEU A 39 1.65 7.90 -2.78
C LEU A 39 2.86 8.21 -3.71
N PRO A 40 2.80 9.12 -4.70
CA PRO A 40 3.94 9.40 -5.57
C PRO A 40 5.18 9.90 -4.81
N ARG A 41 4.96 10.70 -3.77
CA ARG A 41 6.04 11.23 -2.91
C ARG A 41 6.66 10.12 -2.06
N ARG A 42 5.83 9.23 -1.51
CA ARG A 42 6.28 8.06 -0.72
C ARG A 42 7.12 7.11 -1.58
N LEU A 43 6.65 6.78 -2.79
CA LEU A 43 7.38 5.93 -3.74
C LEU A 43 8.71 6.54 -4.14
N THR A 44 8.73 7.85 -4.46
CA THR A 44 9.96 8.57 -4.79
C THR A 44 10.96 8.56 -3.63
N SER A 45 10.49 8.77 -2.39
CA SER A 45 11.33 8.71 -1.21
C SER A 45 11.92 7.33 -0.99
N CYS A 46 11.12 6.27 -1.14
CA CYS A 46 11.56 4.88 -1.01
C CYS A 46 12.64 4.53 -2.04
N ARG A 47 12.39 4.86 -3.32
CA ARG A 47 13.34 4.64 -4.41
C ARG A 47 14.67 5.36 -4.17
N ARG A 48 14.62 6.62 -3.68
CA ARG A 48 15.82 7.40 -3.37
C ARG A 48 16.62 6.79 -2.22
N ALA A 49 15.97 6.29 -1.17
CA ALA A 49 16.63 5.62 -0.05
C ALA A 49 17.38 4.37 -0.54
N LEU A 50 16.69 3.48 -1.27
CA LEU A 50 17.28 2.27 -1.85
C LEU A 50 18.45 2.57 -2.80
N ALA A 51 18.31 3.56 -3.68
CA ALA A 51 19.36 3.95 -4.62
C ALA A 51 20.62 4.51 -3.92
N ARG A 52 20.44 5.19 -2.78
CA ARG A 52 21.56 5.72 -1.97
C ARG A 52 22.17 4.67 -1.04
N GLY A 53 21.59 3.48 -0.97
CA GLY A 53 21.99 2.45 -0.02
C GLY A 53 21.60 2.75 1.43
N ASP A 54 20.65 3.66 1.63
CA ASP A 54 20.10 3.99 2.94
C ASP A 54 19.02 2.97 3.31
N GLY A 55 19.46 1.80 3.78
CA GLY A 55 18.59 0.67 4.14
C GLY A 55 17.65 1.00 5.29
N GLU A 56 18.10 1.74 6.29
CA GLU A 56 17.27 2.14 7.44
C GLU A 56 16.12 3.04 6.99
N LEU A 57 16.40 4.10 6.22
CA LEU A 57 15.35 4.95 5.68
C LEU A 57 14.42 4.16 4.76
N ALA A 58 14.96 3.26 3.93
CA ALA A 58 14.16 2.41 3.05
C ALA A 58 13.17 1.54 3.86
N ARG A 59 13.62 0.92 4.96
CA ARG A 59 12.75 0.14 5.86
C ARG A 59 11.60 0.99 6.40
N VAL A 60 11.89 2.18 6.94
CA VAL A 60 10.86 3.08 7.47
C VAL A 60 9.84 3.47 6.41
N ARG A 61 10.29 3.76 5.18
CA ARG A 61 9.38 4.12 4.07
C ARG A 61 8.54 2.94 3.60
N LEU A 62 9.13 1.76 3.49
CA LEU A 62 8.41 0.54 3.10
C LEU A 62 7.40 0.13 4.17
N LEU A 63 7.73 0.22 5.47
CA LEU A 63 6.81 -0.07 6.56
C LEU A 63 5.59 0.85 6.55
N SER A 64 5.80 2.15 6.31
CA SER A 64 4.71 3.11 6.17
C SER A 64 3.81 2.80 4.97
N LEU A 65 4.39 2.38 3.84
CA LEU A 65 3.62 1.98 2.66
C LEU A 65 2.87 0.67 2.91
N HIS A 66 3.52 -0.32 3.50
CA HIS A 66 2.96 -1.63 3.85
C HIS A 66 1.76 -1.51 4.78
N SER A 67 1.92 -0.83 5.92
CA SER A 67 0.84 -0.64 6.91
C SER A 67 -0.40 0.01 6.29
N SER A 68 -0.20 1.08 5.52
CA SER A 68 -1.32 1.74 4.83
C SER A 68 -1.93 0.91 3.70
N ALA A 69 -1.15 0.08 3.01
CA ALA A 69 -1.65 -0.87 2.03
C ALA A 69 -2.53 -1.95 2.67
N VAL A 70 -2.09 -2.51 3.80
CA VAL A 70 -2.88 -3.48 4.58
C VAL A 70 -4.21 -2.88 5.04
N MET A 71 -4.17 -1.66 5.61
CA MET A 71 -5.39 -0.97 6.05
C MET A 71 -6.40 -0.77 4.92
N LEU A 72 -5.94 -0.46 3.70
CA LEU A 72 -6.80 -0.22 2.55
C LEU A 72 -7.19 -1.49 1.79
N GLY A 73 -6.78 -2.67 2.24
CA GLY A 73 -7.05 -3.95 1.56
C GLY A 73 -6.26 -4.15 0.26
N LEU A 74 -5.10 -3.51 0.13
CA LEU A 74 -4.24 -3.55 -1.06
C LEU A 74 -3.24 -4.70 -0.96
N GLU A 75 -3.73 -5.93 -1.08
CA GLU A 75 -2.99 -7.16 -0.77
C GLU A 75 -1.66 -7.30 -1.52
N ASP A 76 -1.64 -7.03 -2.84
CA ASP A 76 -0.43 -7.23 -3.64
C ASP A 76 0.65 -6.18 -3.31
N LEU A 77 0.25 -4.91 -3.15
CA LEU A 77 1.16 -3.87 -2.67
C LEU A 77 1.68 -4.17 -1.25
N ALA A 78 0.83 -4.68 -0.35
CA ALA A 78 1.25 -5.10 0.98
C ALA A 78 2.27 -6.24 0.90
N ARG A 79 2.08 -7.20 -0.01
CA ARG A 79 2.97 -8.33 -0.21
C ARG A 79 4.33 -7.91 -0.79
N SER A 80 4.36 -7.07 -1.83
CA SER A 80 5.62 -6.61 -2.42
C SER A 80 6.42 -5.74 -1.46
N THR A 81 5.76 -4.87 -0.71
CA THR A 81 6.43 -4.08 0.35
C THR A 81 6.96 -4.97 1.48
N ALA A 82 6.25 -6.03 1.87
CA ALA A 82 6.74 -7.00 2.85
C ALA A 82 7.97 -7.78 2.34
N ARG A 83 7.96 -8.24 1.08
CA ARG A 83 9.12 -8.90 0.46
C ARG A 83 10.35 -7.98 0.39
N CYS A 84 10.14 -6.71 0.05
CA CYS A 84 11.23 -5.74 -0.01
C CYS A 84 11.81 -5.45 1.38
N GLN A 85 10.97 -5.41 2.44
CA GLN A 85 11.43 -5.30 3.82
C GLN A 85 12.22 -6.53 4.28
N ALA A 86 11.69 -7.74 4.01
CA ALA A 86 12.38 -8.98 4.35
C ALA A 86 13.78 -9.05 3.70
N ALA A 87 13.90 -8.64 2.44
CA ALA A 87 15.20 -8.53 1.77
C ALA A 87 16.14 -7.53 2.46
N LEU A 88 15.63 -6.41 3.00
CA LEU A 88 16.46 -5.48 3.78
C LEU A 88 16.88 -6.04 5.13
N ASP A 89 16.18 -7.02 5.68
CA ASP A 89 16.50 -7.65 6.97
C ASP A 89 17.53 -8.78 6.83
N GLU A 90 17.78 -9.25 5.61
CA GLU A 90 18.89 -10.14 5.29
C GLU A 90 20.22 -9.36 5.31
N ASP A 91 21.28 -9.99 5.80
CA ASP A 91 22.66 -9.54 5.58
C ASP A 91 23.00 -9.58 4.07
N ASP A 92 24.23 -9.21 3.70
CA ASP A 92 24.69 -9.19 2.30
C ASP A 92 24.27 -10.49 1.55
N PRO A 93 23.44 -10.44 0.48
CA PRO A 93 23.17 -9.32 -0.45
C PRO A 93 21.81 -8.58 -0.30
N GLY A 94 21.25 -8.47 0.90
CA GLY A 94 19.89 -7.98 1.14
C GLY A 94 19.48 -6.66 0.45
N LEU A 95 20.36 -5.65 0.45
CA LEU A 95 20.09 -4.35 -0.20
C LEU A 95 19.92 -4.46 -1.72
N GLU A 96 20.71 -5.30 -2.39
CA GLU A 96 20.62 -5.46 -3.84
C GLU A 96 19.34 -6.21 -4.23
N THR A 97 19.00 -7.24 -3.45
CA THR A 97 17.71 -7.94 -3.57
C THR A 97 16.54 -6.97 -3.38
N ALA A 98 16.60 -6.10 -2.37
CA ALA A 98 15.56 -5.10 -2.11
C ALA A 98 15.42 -4.11 -3.29
N ARG A 99 16.51 -3.68 -3.90
CA ARG A 99 16.48 -2.83 -5.12
C ARG A 99 15.83 -3.54 -6.30
N ALA A 100 16.12 -4.82 -6.50
CA ALA A 100 15.52 -5.60 -7.57
C ALA A 100 13.99 -5.72 -7.40
N LEU A 101 13.54 -5.97 -6.16
CA LEU A 101 12.14 -6.09 -5.75
C LEU A 101 11.38 -4.76 -5.75
N ALA A 102 12.07 -3.63 -5.63
CA ALA A 102 11.42 -2.32 -5.61
C ALA A 102 10.65 -2.00 -6.89
N ARG A 103 10.95 -2.66 -8.02
CA ARG A 103 10.18 -2.55 -9.26
C ARG A 103 8.77 -3.09 -9.11
N ASP A 104 8.61 -4.25 -8.46
CA ASP A 104 7.32 -4.87 -8.16
C ASP A 104 6.47 -3.91 -7.31
N VAL A 105 7.07 -3.30 -6.29
CA VAL A 105 6.41 -2.28 -5.44
C VAL A 105 5.88 -1.11 -6.27
N MET A 106 6.58 -0.67 -7.32
CA MET A 106 6.11 0.44 -8.16
C MET A 106 4.93 0.04 -9.05
N VAL A 107 4.94 -1.18 -9.60
CA VAL A 107 3.85 -1.71 -10.42
C VAL A 107 2.60 -1.89 -9.56
N ASP A 108 2.73 -2.60 -8.43
CA ASP A 108 1.60 -2.85 -7.52
C ASP A 108 1.04 -1.55 -6.95
N ALA A 109 1.88 -0.52 -6.77
CA ALA A 109 1.41 0.79 -6.31
C ALA A 109 0.57 1.53 -7.36
N GLN A 110 0.85 1.36 -8.65
CA GLN A 110 0.03 1.93 -9.72
C GLN A 110 -1.34 1.24 -9.79
N GLU A 111 -1.36 -0.09 -9.69
CA GLU A 111 -2.58 -0.87 -9.63
C GLU A 111 -3.41 -0.53 -8.38
N ALA A 112 -2.75 -0.43 -7.23
CA ALA A 112 -3.37 0.01 -5.99
C ALA A 112 -3.98 1.42 -6.10
N ALA A 113 -3.28 2.37 -6.74
CA ALA A 113 -3.81 3.71 -6.96
C ALA A 113 -5.08 3.69 -7.84
N ALA A 114 -5.10 2.84 -8.87
CA ALA A 114 -6.27 2.66 -9.71
C ALA A 114 -7.44 2.04 -8.92
N LEU A 115 -7.17 1.04 -8.09
CA LEU A 115 -8.17 0.43 -7.21
C LEU A 115 -8.75 1.46 -6.25
N VAL A 116 -7.91 2.18 -5.49
CA VAL A 116 -8.38 3.21 -4.54
C VAL A 116 -9.16 4.31 -5.26
N SER A 117 -8.77 4.70 -6.47
CA SER A 117 -9.50 5.71 -7.26
C SER A 117 -10.87 5.20 -7.71
N ALA A 118 -10.93 3.98 -8.23
CA ALA A 118 -12.20 3.34 -8.60
C ALA A 118 -13.11 3.17 -7.40
N ALA A 119 -12.51 2.82 -6.26
CA ALA A 119 -13.15 2.62 -4.99
C ALA A 119 -13.83 3.93 -4.52
N LEU A 120 -13.07 5.03 -4.42
CA LEU A 120 -13.62 6.38 -4.12
C LEU A 120 -14.72 6.80 -5.11
N GLY A 121 -14.54 6.50 -6.40
CA GLY A 121 -15.52 6.84 -7.44
C GLY A 121 -16.84 6.06 -7.35
N GLN A 122 -16.86 4.90 -6.69
CA GLN A 122 -18.08 4.10 -6.57
C GLN A 122 -19.05 4.64 -5.52
N GLY A 123 -18.60 5.42 -4.53
CA GLY A 123 -19.44 6.17 -3.57
C GLY A 123 -20.61 5.40 -2.92
N ARG A 124 -20.59 4.06 -2.94
CA ARG A 124 -21.76 3.20 -2.71
C ARG A 124 -21.54 2.10 -1.67
N TRP A 125 -20.41 2.06 -0.99
CA TRP A 125 -20.22 1.07 0.08
C TRP A 125 -21.01 1.42 1.35
N SER A 126 -21.43 2.69 1.47
CA SER A 126 -22.26 3.23 2.57
C SER A 126 -23.78 3.00 2.42
N LYS A 127 -24.26 2.30 1.38
CA LYS A 127 -25.70 2.01 1.22
C LYS A 127 -26.02 0.56 1.55
N ARG A 128 -26.02 0.23 2.84
CA ARG A 128 -26.82 -0.85 3.41
C ARG A 128 -27.67 -0.31 4.54
#